data_AF-A0A382KG63-F1
#
_entry.id   AF-A0A382KG63-F1
#
_cell.length_a   1.000
_cell.length_b   1.000
_cell.length_c   1.000
_cell.angle_alpha   90.00
_cell.angle_beta   90.00
_cell.angle_gamma   90.00
#
_symmetry.space_group_name_H-M   'P 1'
#
loop_
_entity.id
_entity.type
_entity.pdbx_description
1 polymer ?
#
loop_
_entity_poly.entity_id
_entity_poly.type
_entity_poly.pdbx_seq_one_letter_code
_entity_poly.pdbx_strand_id
1 'polypeptide(L)'
;MYSSLSKIFVYILIFFSFFLNFNAHSANQKKLYSRKSISNYFSGIISSNNNNNKLALKYFNNLNHLKNNHDQFNREIVFTLVQTKEISELFSYLKKLRKKNLNFFDANLLLGISYLLEKNYIKSSSYFNSIIQTRKFSNLEKLIAQSLLSYVKVFENRLHDYETELNIISKYYKNFALINNAFISCYLDNKNVDENFLRIINPDTLNFTRYNFFYINFLVSKNRNDEALKVLEKNNDIFNANLLLDQTKSWL
;
A
#
# COMPACT_ATOMS: atom_id res chain seq x y z
N MET A 1 11.79 67.02 29.58
CA MET A 1 12.19 65.60 29.45
C MET A 1 11.02 64.62 29.29
N TYR A 2 9.81 65.05 28.89
CA TYR A 2 8.61 64.19 28.77
C TYR A 2 8.21 63.82 27.32
N SER A 3 8.84 64.43 26.30
CA SER A 3 8.48 64.24 24.87
C SER A 3 8.85 62.85 24.31
N SER A 4 9.81 62.15 24.91
CA SER A 4 10.26 60.82 24.45
C SER A 4 9.30 59.69 24.85
N LEU A 5 8.69 59.78 26.04
CA LEU A 5 7.78 58.76 26.57
C LEU A 5 6.50 58.65 25.75
N SER A 6 5.89 59.78 25.38
CA SER A 6 4.69 59.79 24.54
C SER A 6 4.95 59.22 23.15
N LYS A 7 6.13 59.47 22.57
CA LYS A 7 6.53 58.88 21.27
C LYS A 7 6.71 57.37 21.38
N ILE A 8 7.38 56.90 22.43
CA ILE A 8 7.56 55.46 22.70
C ILE A 8 6.19 54.79 22.89
N PHE A 9 5.27 55.41 23.63
CA PHE A 9 3.93 54.88 23.83
C PHE A 9 3.15 54.77 22.51
N VAL A 10 3.24 55.77 21.63
CA VAL A 10 2.63 55.72 20.29
C VAL A 10 3.23 54.60 19.44
N TYR A 11 4.55 54.39 19.46
CA TYR A 11 5.17 53.26 18.74
C TYR A 11 4.74 51.90 19.28
N ILE A 12 4.58 51.75 20.60
CA ILE A 12 4.04 50.53 21.21
C ILE A 12 2.59 50.28 20.78
N LEU A 13 1.78 51.34 20.72
CA LEU A 13 0.38 51.26 20.28
C LEU A 13 0.26 50.88 18.80
N ILE A 14 1.11 51.42 17.94
CA ILE A 14 1.20 51.06 16.53
C ILE A 14 1.68 49.62 16.37
N PHE A 15 2.69 49.19 17.15
CA PHE A 15 3.14 47.80 17.16
C PHE A 15 2.00 46.86 17.57
N PHE A 16 1.28 47.15 18.64
CA PHE A 16 0.13 46.35 19.06
C PHE A 16 -1.01 46.35 18.04
N SER A 17 -1.31 47.48 17.38
CA SER A 17 -2.37 47.54 16.36
C SER A 17 -2.03 46.71 15.12
N PHE A 18 -0.74 46.61 14.74
CA PHE A 18 -0.28 45.68 13.70
C PHE A 18 -0.38 44.22 14.15
N PHE A 19 -0.12 43.91 15.42
CA PHE A 19 -0.27 42.56 15.98
C PHE A 19 -1.74 42.17 16.26
N LEU A 20 -2.68 43.10 16.35
CA LEU A 20 -4.10 42.80 16.57
C LEU A 20 -4.85 42.33 15.31
N ASN A 21 -4.22 42.39 14.13
CA ASN A 21 -4.73 41.77 12.89
C ASN A 21 -4.50 40.24 12.83
N PHE A 22 -4.39 39.55 13.97
CA PHE A 22 -4.59 38.11 13.99
C PHE A 22 -6.06 37.82 13.76
N ASN A 23 -6.42 37.41 12.54
CA ASN A 23 -7.61 36.61 12.32
C ASN A 23 -7.54 35.40 13.26
N ALA A 24 -8.23 35.48 14.40
CA ALA A 24 -8.25 34.44 15.41
C ALA A 24 -8.70 33.13 14.74
N HIS A 25 -7.76 32.20 14.54
CA HIS A 25 -8.02 30.87 13.97
C HIS A 25 -8.92 29.99 14.88
N SER A 26 -9.45 30.54 15.99
CA SER A 26 -10.25 29.85 17.00
C SER A 26 -11.59 29.34 16.46
N ALA A 27 -12.20 30.00 15.47
CA ALA A 27 -13.44 29.53 14.87
C ALA A 27 -13.25 28.18 14.13
N ASN A 28 -12.11 27.99 13.45
CA ASN A 28 -11.79 26.72 12.80
C ASN A 28 -11.44 25.63 13.82
N GLN A 29 -10.78 25.99 14.94
CA GLN A 29 -10.49 25.06 16.04
C GLN A 29 -11.77 24.56 16.72
N LYS A 30 -12.80 25.40 16.88
CA LYS A 30 -14.11 25.01 17.43
C LYS A 30 -14.78 23.87 16.63
N LYS A 31 -14.59 23.83 15.30
CA LYS A 31 -15.13 22.75 14.45
C LYS A 31 -14.27 21.48 14.52
N LEU A 32 -12.94 21.63 14.49
CA LEU A 32 -11.97 20.52 14.60
C LEU A 32 -12.19 19.68 15.86
N TYR A 33 -12.36 20.33 17.01
CA TYR A 33 -12.49 19.67 18.32
C TYR A 33 -13.88 19.81 18.95
N SER A 34 -14.92 19.89 18.11
CA SER A 34 -16.29 19.88 18.63
C SER A 34 -16.57 18.56 19.39
N ARG A 35 -17.48 18.58 20.38
CA ARG A 35 -17.94 17.36 21.08
C ARG A 35 -18.35 16.27 20.10
N LYS A 36 -19.04 16.66 19.01
CA LYS A 36 -19.46 15.76 17.94
C LYS A 36 -18.26 15.20 17.17
N SER A 37 -17.25 16.02 16.85
CA SER A 37 -16.05 15.57 16.14
C SER A 37 -15.26 14.55 16.98
N ILE A 38 -15.06 14.86 18.26
CA ILE A 38 -14.38 13.97 19.21
C ILE A 38 -15.14 12.65 19.38
N SER A 39 -16.45 12.73 19.61
CA SER A 39 -17.30 11.54 19.75
C SER A 39 -17.30 10.66 18.50
N ASN A 40 -17.43 11.24 17.30
CA ASN A 40 -17.32 10.47 16.05
C ASN A 40 -15.93 9.84 15.89
N TYR A 41 -14.86 10.56 16.24
CA TYR A 41 -13.50 10.05 16.05
C TYR A 41 -13.24 8.81 16.90
N PHE A 42 -13.54 8.89 18.20
CA PHE A 42 -13.40 7.74 19.11
C PHE A 42 -14.37 6.61 18.79
N SER A 43 -15.63 6.92 18.43
CA SER A 43 -16.59 5.89 18.03
C SER A 43 -16.16 5.17 16.76
N GLY A 44 -15.54 5.88 15.82
CA GLY A 44 -14.93 5.30 14.63
C GLY A 44 -13.80 4.32 14.99
N ILE A 45 -12.86 4.75 15.84
CA ILE A 45 -11.75 3.91 16.31
C ILE A 45 -12.26 2.66 17.02
N ILE A 46 -13.18 2.80 18.00
CA ILE A 46 -13.74 1.68 18.74
C ILE A 46 -14.46 0.71 17.80
N SER A 47 -15.24 1.22 16.86
CA SER A 47 -15.96 0.39 15.88
C SER A 47 -15.00 -0.37 14.97
N SER A 48 -13.92 0.28 14.52
CA SER A 48 -12.87 -0.32 13.69
C SER A 48 -12.17 -1.46 14.44
N ASN A 49 -11.75 -1.21 15.68
CA ASN A 49 -11.10 -2.21 16.53
C ASN A 49 -12.00 -3.41 16.85
N ASN A 50 -13.32 -3.21 16.86
CA ASN A 50 -14.31 -4.27 17.04
C ASN A 50 -14.71 -4.95 15.72
N ASN A 51 -13.94 -4.76 14.64
CA ASN A 51 -14.21 -5.25 13.29
C ASN A 51 -15.56 -4.80 12.68
N ASN A 52 -16.22 -3.80 13.27
CA ASN A 52 -17.44 -3.21 12.73
C ASN A 52 -17.08 -2.05 11.77
N ASN A 53 -16.38 -2.39 10.69
CA ASN A 53 -15.77 -1.43 9.77
C ASN A 53 -16.80 -0.59 9.00
N LYS A 54 -18.00 -1.11 8.75
CA LYS A 54 -19.11 -0.31 8.16
C LYS A 54 -19.55 0.80 9.10
N LEU A 55 -19.67 0.51 10.41
CA LEU A 55 -20.01 1.51 11.41
C LEU A 55 -18.86 2.50 11.63
N ALA A 56 -17.62 2.01 11.64
CA ALA A 56 -16.43 2.85 11.71
C ALA A 56 -16.41 3.88 10.58
N LEU A 57 -16.66 3.43 9.34
CA LEU A 57 -16.70 4.28 8.16
C LEU A 57 -17.77 5.36 8.28
N LYS A 58 -18.97 5.00 8.76
CA LYS A 58 -20.06 5.95 9.01
C LYS A 58 -19.61 7.08 9.96
N TYR A 59 -18.90 6.74 11.04
CA TYR A 59 -18.38 7.74 11.97
C TYR A 59 -17.27 8.59 11.35
N PHE A 60 -16.32 7.96 10.64
CA PHE A 60 -15.22 8.68 10.00
C PHE A 60 -15.67 9.59 8.86
N ASN A 61 -16.72 9.23 8.10
CA ASN A 61 -17.28 10.09 7.05
C ASN A 61 -17.84 11.42 7.59
N ASN A 62 -18.31 11.46 8.84
CA ASN A 62 -18.71 12.70 9.52
C ASN A 62 -17.51 13.64 9.80
N LEU A 63 -16.28 13.15 9.65
CA LEU A 63 -15.03 13.85 9.95
C LEU A 63 -14.23 14.24 8.71
N ASN A 64 -14.82 14.24 7.52
CA ASN A 64 -14.15 14.60 6.27
C ASN A 64 -13.43 15.97 6.28
N HIS A 65 -13.81 16.87 7.17
CA HIS A 65 -13.13 18.15 7.39
C HIS A 65 -11.71 18.00 8.00
N LEU A 66 -11.41 16.87 8.65
CA LEU A 66 -10.11 16.57 9.25
C LEU A 66 -9.04 16.16 8.22
N LYS A 67 -9.45 15.76 7.01
CA LYS A 67 -8.54 15.16 6.00
C LYS A 67 -7.29 15.98 5.70
N ASN A 68 -7.39 17.30 5.80
CA ASN A 68 -6.31 18.22 5.45
C ASN A 68 -5.34 18.52 6.61
N ASN A 69 -5.74 18.22 7.85
CA ASN A 69 -5.08 18.70 9.05
C ASN A 69 -4.78 17.60 10.08
N HIS A 70 -5.21 16.36 9.86
CA HIS A 70 -5.08 15.28 10.82
C HIS A 70 -4.59 13.98 10.14
N ASP A 71 -3.29 13.70 10.22
CA ASP A 71 -2.69 12.57 9.52
C ASP A 71 -3.17 11.21 10.06
N GLN A 72 -3.35 11.07 11.38
CA GLN A 72 -3.89 9.82 11.94
C GLN A 72 -5.30 9.51 11.41
N PHE A 73 -6.17 10.52 11.29
CA PHE A 73 -7.49 10.33 10.69
C PHE A 73 -7.39 9.78 9.26
N ASN A 74 -6.44 10.27 8.46
CA ASN A 74 -6.22 9.76 7.10
C ASN A 74 -5.76 8.30 7.10
N ARG A 75 -5.06 7.82 8.13
CA ARG A 75 -4.70 6.41 8.27
C ARG A 75 -5.93 5.56 8.63
N GLU A 76 -6.72 6.02 9.59
CA GLU A 76 -7.93 5.29 10.02
C GLU A 76 -8.95 5.14 8.90
N ILE A 77 -9.21 6.21 8.14
CA ILE A 77 -10.15 6.16 7.01
C ILE A 77 -9.61 5.26 5.89
N VAL A 78 -8.31 5.32 5.58
CA VAL A 78 -7.68 4.42 4.58
C VAL A 78 -7.81 2.96 5.00
N PHE A 79 -7.47 2.65 6.26
CA PHE A 79 -7.65 1.32 6.82
C PHE A 79 -9.10 0.86 6.71
N THR A 80 -10.04 1.71 7.11
CA THR A 80 -11.48 1.38 7.11
C THR A 80 -12.02 1.14 5.70
N LEU A 81 -11.60 1.95 4.71
CA LEU A 81 -11.98 1.76 3.31
C LEU A 81 -11.43 0.45 2.74
N VAL A 82 -10.21 0.04 3.14
CA VAL A 82 -9.66 -1.28 2.79
C VAL A 82 -10.51 -2.39 3.41
N GLN A 83 -10.81 -2.31 4.71
CA GLN A 83 -11.58 -3.34 5.42
C GLN A 83 -13.02 -3.49 4.90
N THR A 84 -13.61 -2.39 4.43
CA THR A 84 -14.95 -2.38 3.82
C THR A 84 -14.94 -2.74 2.34
N LYS A 85 -13.76 -2.97 1.74
CA LYS A 85 -13.55 -3.29 0.32
C LYS A 85 -13.99 -2.18 -0.63
N GLU A 86 -14.03 -0.94 -0.17
CA GLU A 86 -14.41 0.24 -0.95
C GLU A 86 -13.21 0.81 -1.72
N ILE A 87 -12.58 -0.03 -2.57
CA ILE A 87 -11.29 0.26 -3.21
C ILE A 87 -11.34 1.46 -4.16
N SER A 88 -12.46 1.65 -4.88
CA SER A 88 -12.62 2.81 -5.77
C SER A 88 -12.67 4.13 -4.97
N GLU A 89 -13.41 4.13 -3.85
CA GLU A 89 -13.49 5.29 -2.96
C GLU A 89 -12.14 5.58 -2.31
N LEU A 90 -11.43 4.54 -1.86
CA LEU A 90 -10.06 4.62 -1.34
C LEU A 90 -9.10 5.32 -2.31
N PHE A 91 -9.06 4.91 -3.57
CA PHE A 91 -8.18 5.54 -4.56
C PHE A 91 -8.59 7.00 -4.85
N SER A 92 -9.89 7.28 -4.94
CA SER A 92 -10.41 8.64 -5.10
C SER A 92 -10.04 9.52 -3.91
N TYR A 93 -10.13 8.99 -2.70
CA TYR A 93 -9.78 9.66 -1.45
C TYR A 93 -8.29 10.02 -1.41
N LEU A 94 -7.41 9.04 -1.62
CA LEU A 94 -5.96 9.22 -1.59
C LEU A 94 -5.47 10.25 -2.62
N LYS A 95 -6.01 10.21 -3.85
CA LYS A 95 -5.65 11.16 -4.92
C LYS A 95 -6.04 12.61 -4.60
N LYS A 96 -7.02 12.81 -3.72
CA LYS A 96 -7.49 14.15 -3.28
C LYS A 96 -6.75 14.66 -2.05
N LEU A 97 -5.92 13.85 -1.39
CA LEU A 97 -5.16 14.28 -0.22
C LEU A 97 -4.04 15.24 -0.62
N ARG A 98 -3.73 16.19 0.27
CA ARG A 98 -2.56 17.06 0.14
C ARG A 98 -1.30 16.21 0.29
N LYS A 99 -0.25 16.50 -0.50
CA LYS A 99 1.04 15.76 -0.45
C LYS A 99 1.60 15.58 0.96
N LYS A 100 1.53 16.62 1.81
CA LYS A 100 1.99 16.54 3.22
C LYS A 100 1.30 15.45 4.05
N ASN A 101 0.07 15.10 3.70
CA ASN A 101 -0.76 14.11 4.42
C ASN A 101 -0.59 12.70 3.84
N LEU A 102 0.21 12.53 2.80
CA LEU A 102 0.57 11.24 2.20
C LEU A 102 1.86 10.66 2.81
N ASN A 103 2.32 11.17 3.96
CA ASN A 103 3.59 10.77 4.57
C ASN A 103 3.50 9.46 5.40
N PHE A 104 2.86 8.45 4.80
CA PHE A 104 2.73 7.10 5.35
C PHE A 104 2.74 6.02 4.30
N PHE A 105 3.15 4.83 4.70
CA PHE A 105 3.44 3.71 3.80
C PHE A 105 2.21 3.32 2.98
N ASP A 106 1.08 3.02 3.64
CA ASP A 106 -0.13 2.54 2.97
C ASP A 106 -0.62 3.50 1.89
N ALA A 107 -0.59 4.81 2.14
CA ALA A 107 -0.99 5.81 1.15
C ALA A 107 -0.12 5.76 -0.12
N ASN A 108 1.21 5.72 0.04
CA ASN A 108 2.12 5.65 -1.11
C ASN A 108 2.01 4.30 -1.83
N LEU A 109 1.87 3.21 -1.08
CA LEU A 109 1.72 1.87 -1.63
C LEU A 109 0.45 1.78 -2.48
N LEU A 110 -0.69 2.20 -1.93
CA LEU A 110 -2.00 2.15 -2.58
C LEU A 110 -2.09 3.12 -3.76
N LEU A 111 -1.44 4.29 -3.69
CA LEU A 111 -1.34 5.20 -4.84
C LEU A 111 -0.49 4.60 -5.96
N GLY A 112 0.64 3.96 -5.62
CA GLY A 112 1.44 3.20 -6.58
C GLY A 112 0.61 2.14 -7.29
N ILE A 113 -0.11 1.31 -6.52
CA ILE A 113 -1.02 0.28 -7.05
C ILE A 113 -2.13 0.89 -7.91
N SER A 114 -2.77 1.97 -7.48
CA SER A 114 -3.82 2.65 -8.26
C SER A 114 -3.28 3.09 -9.63
N TYR A 115 -2.10 3.70 -9.68
CA TYR A 115 -1.51 4.13 -10.94
C TYR A 115 -1.01 2.95 -11.79
N LEU A 116 -0.56 1.86 -11.18
CA LEU A 116 -0.23 0.62 -11.89
C LEU A 116 -1.46 0.04 -12.60
N LEU A 117 -2.60 -0.04 -11.91
CA LEU A 117 -3.87 -0.51 -12.48
C LEU A 117 -4.36 0.39 -13.63
N GLU A 118 -4.07 1.69 -13.55
CA GLU A 118 -4.32 2.68 -14.61
C GLU A 118 -3.28 2.63 -15.75
N LYS A 119 -2.32 1.70 -15.70
CA LYS A 119 -1.16 1.60 -16.62
C LYS A 119 -0.33 2.88 -16.69
N ASN A 120 -0.38 3.71 -15.65
CA ASN A 120 0.47 4.88 -15.51
C ASN A 120 1.77 4.50 -14.78
N TYR A 121 2.65 3.81 -15.51
CA TYR A 121 3.87 3.22 -14.96
C TYR A 121 4.82 4.27 -14.38
N ILE A 122 4.96 5.45 -15.01
CA ILE A 122 5.78 6.56 -14.51
C ILE A 122 5.32 6.99 -13.11
N LYS A 123 4.02 7.26 -12.91
CA LYS A 123 3.50 7.65 -11.60
C LYS A 123 3.60 6.51 -10.60
N SER A 124 3.26 5.28 -11.01
CA SER A 124 3.38 4.11 -10.16
C SER A 124 4.81 3.92 -9.63
N SER A 125 5.79 3.94 -10.52
CA SER A 125 7.23 3.88 -10.19
C SER A 125 7.65 5.00 -9.26
N SER A 126 7.14 6.22 -9.47
CA SER A 126 7.44 7.36 -8.60
C SER A 126 7.00 7.13 -7.14
N TYR A 127 5.81 6.58 -6.91
CA TYR A 127 5.33 6.27 -5.55
C TYR A 127 6.14 5.14 -4.90
N PHE A 128 6.43 4.06 -5.62
CA PHE A 128 7.25 2.98 -5.05
C PHE A 128 8.68 3.43 -4.77
N ASN A 129 9.30 4.22 -5.66
CA ASN A 129 10.61 4.82 -5.40
C ASN A 129 10.60 5.75 -4.18
N SER A 130 9.52 6.51 -3.98
CA SER A 130 9.38 7.34 -2.78
C SER A 130 9.41 6.51 -1.50
N ILE A 131 8.78 5.32 -1.48
CA ILE A 131 8.86 4.40 -0.34
C ILE A 131 10.31 3.92 -0.14
N ILE A 132 10.97 3.47 -1.21
CA ILE A 132 12.32 2.91 -1.17
C ILE A 132 13.33 3.93 -0.61
N GLN A 133 13.23 5.18 -1.05
CA GLN A 133 14.16 6.27 -0.68
C GLN A 133 13.86 6.87 0.70
N THR A 134 12.65 6.70 1.22
CA THR A 134 12.25 7.30 2.50
C THR A 134 12.86 6.54 3.68
N ARG A 135 13.71 7.22 4.46
CA ARG A 135 14.41 6.62 5.62
C ARG A 135 13.45 6.08 6.70
N LYS A 136 12.29 6.72 6.86
CA LYS A 136 11.27 6.36 7.87
C LYS A 136 10.68 4.96 7.68
N PHE A 137 10.64 4.45 6.45
CA PHE A 137 10.06 3.13 6.19
C PHE A 137 11.05 2.02 6.48
N SER A 138 10.53 0.94 7.07
CA SER A 138 11.23 -0.28 7.42
C SER A 138 11.78 -1.00 6.19
N ASN A 139 12.72 -1.92 6.42
CA ASN A 139 13.28 -2.73 5.33
C ASN A 139 12.21 -3.61 4.66
N LEU A 140 11.21 -4.08 5.42
CA LEU A 140 10.10 -4.85 4.86
C LEU A 140 9.23 -4.00 3.94
N GLU A 141 8.85 -2.79 4.36
CA GLU A 141 8.07 -1.86 3.53
C GLU A 141 8.82 -1.51 2.24
N LYS A 142 10.13 -1.29 2.33
CA LYS A 142 10.99 -1.05 1.16
C LYS A 142 11.07 -2.27 0.25
N LEU A 143 11.17 -3.48 0.81
CA LEU A 143 11.19 -4.73 0.05
C LEU A 143 9.87 -4.93 -0.73
N ILE A 144 8.73 -4.65 -0.09
CA ILE A 144 7.41 -4.69 -0.75
C ILE A 144 7.39 -3.71 -1.93
N ALA A 145 7.83 -2.46 -1.72
CA ALA A 145 7.88 -1.46 -2.78
C ALA A 145 8.86 -1.83 -3.91
N GLN A 146 10.00 -2.44 -3.60
CA GLN A 146 10.97 -2.96 -4.57
C GLN A 146 10.36 -4.06 -5.45
N SER A 147 9.63 -5.00 -4.86
CA SER A 147 8.90 -6.04 -5.61
C SER A 147 7.90 -5.43 -6.57
N LEU A 148 7.07 -4.51 -6.09
CA LEU A 148 6.06 -3.85 -6.91
C LEU A 148 6.69 -3.00 -8.01
N LEU A 149 7.81 -2.33 -7.73
CA LEU A 149 8.57 -1.59 -8.75
C LEU A 149 9.11 -2.53 -9.84
N SER A 150 9.61 -3.72 -9.48
CA SER A 150 10.03 -4.74 -10.43
C SER A 150 8.89 -5.12 -11.39
N TYR A 151 7.69 -5.38 -10.84
CA TYR A 151 6.50 -5.64 -11.68
C TYR A 151 6.13 -4.46 -12.58
N VAL A 152 6.13 -3.22 -12.06
CA VAL A 152 5.80 -2.02 -12.85
C VAL A 152 6.68 -1.93 -14.09
N LYS A 153 7.99 -2.11 -13.93
CA LYS A 153 8.95 -1.99 -15.02
C LYS A 153 8.83 -3.12 -16.04
N VAL A 154 8.61 -4.36 -15.59
CA VAL A 154 8.33 -5.50 -16.47
C VAL A 154 7.01 -5.29 -17.25
N PHE A 155 6.00 -4.70 -16.61
CA PHE A 155 4.71 -4.44 -17.25
C PHE A 155 4.77 -3.26 -18.23
N GLU A 156 5.60 -2.26 -17.94
CA GLU A 156 5.87 -1.12 -18.81
C GLU A 156 6.53 -1.56 -20.11
N ASN A 157 7.55 -2.42 -20.03
CA ASN A 157 8.25 -2.91 -21.20
C ASN A 157 8.68 -4.37 -21.02
N ARG A 158 7.91 -5.29 -21.64
CA ARG A 158 8.13 -6.73 -21.56
C ARG A 158 9.48 -7.21 -22.12
N LEU A 159 10.08 -6.45 -23.03
CA LEU A 159 11.35 -6.78 -23.69
C LEU A 159 12.55 -6.07 -23.06
N HIS A 160 12.31 -5.08 -22.19
CA HIS A 160 13.39 -4.44 -21.45
C HIS A 160 14.03 -5.47 -20.53
N ASP A 161 15.35 -5.39 -20.38
CA ASP A 161 16.21 -6.26 -19.56
C ASP A 161 15.56 -6.64 -18.22
N TYR A 162 14.73 -7.69 -18.25
CA TYR A 162 13.96 -8.12 -17.09
C TYR A 162 14.90 -8.70 -16.04
N GLU A 163 16.09 -9.17 -16.43
CA GLU A 163 17.11 -9.64 -15.52
C GLU A 163 17.60 -8.50 -14.62
N THR A 164 17.82 -7.31 -15.18
CA THR A 164 18.09 -6.09 -14.39
C THR A 164 16.93 -5.78 -13.44
N GLU A 165 15.68 -5.97 -13.88
CA GLU A 165 14.51 -5.69 -13.03
C GLU A 165 14.26 -6.75 -11.95
N LEU A 166 14.68 -7.99 -12.16
CA LEU A 166 14.72 -9.03 -11.14
C LEU A 166 15.79 -8.74 -10.08
N ASN A 167 16.88 -8.07 -10.46
CA ASN A 167 17.97 -7.70 -9.56
C ASN A 167 17.67 -6.48 -8.67
N ILE A 168 16.50 -5.83 -8.81
CA ILE A 168 16.04 -4.77 -7.88
C ILE A 168 15.94 -5.32 -6.45
N ILE A 169 15.49 -6.55 -6.29
CA ILE A 169 15.34 -7.18 -4.99
C ILE A 169 16.72 -7.64 -4.51
N SER A 170 17.12 -7.16 -3.34
CA SER A 170 18.41 -7.51 -2.76
C SER A 170 18.57 -9.03 -2.56
N LYS A 171 19.76 -9.55 -2.87
CA LYS A 171 20.15 -10.95 -2.67
C LYS A 171 20.01 -11.43 -1.22
N TYR A 172 19.98 -10.52 -0.24
CA TYR A 172 19.70 -10.84 1.16
C TYR A 172 18.30 -11.44 1.36
N TYR A 173 17.35 -11.17 0.46
CA TYR A 173 15.99 -11.71 0.48
C TYR A 173 15.82 -12.87 -0.52
N LYS A 174 16.74 -13.84 -0.48
CA LYS A 174 16.83 -14.95 -1.47
C LYS A 174 15.49 -15.61 -1.78
N ASN A 175 14.72 -16.00 -0.77
CA ASN A 175 13.44 -16.67 -0.96
C ASN A 175 12.41 -15.78 -1.65
N PHE A 176 12.38 -14.50 -1.28
CA PHE A 176 11.47 -13.52 -1.88
C PHE A 176 11.86 -13.21 -3.32
N ALA A 177 13.16 -13.10 -3.61
CA ALA A 177 13.66 -12.98 -4.98
C ALA A 177 13.27 -14.19 -5.84
N LEU A 178 13.41 -15.41 -5.32
CA LEU A 178 13.00 -16.63 -6.05
C LEU A 178 11.50 -16.63 -6.38
N ILE A 179 10.65 -16.25 -5.43
CA ILE A 179 9.21 -16.13 -5.64
C ILE A 179 8.91 -15.08 -6.73
N ASN A 180 9.54 -13.90 -6.63
CA ASN A 180 9.36 -12.82 -7.61
C ASN A 180 9.82 -13.23 -9.01
N ASN A 181 10.94 -13.94 -9.11
CA ASN A 181 11.46 -14.48 -10.37
C ASN A 181 10.48 -15.46 -11.02
N ALA A 182 9.89 -16.37 -10.23
CA ALA A 182 8.90 -17.32 -10.75
C ALA A 182 7.67 -16.60 -11.32
N PHE A 183 7.13 -15.61 -10.61
CA PHE A 183 5.97 -14.86 -11.08
C PHE A 183 6.27 -13.98 -12.30
N ILE A 184 7.41 -13.29 -12.33
CA ILE A 184 7.80 -12.47 -13.48
C ILE A 184 8.07 -13.36 -14.70
N SER A 185 8.78 -14.47 -14.53
CA SER A 185 8.93 -15.45 -15.61
C SER A 185 7.58 -15.94 -16.12
N CYS A 186 6.67 -16.29 -15.22
CA CYS A 186 5.30 -16.73 -15.57
C CYS A 186 4.55 -15.67 -16.38
N TYR A 187 4.62 -14.41 -15.98
CA TYR A 187 3.98 -13.30 -16.70
C TYR A 187 4.58 -13.09 -18.10
N LEU A 188 5.91 -13.20 -18.21
CA LEU A 188 6.63 -13.06 -19.46
C LEU A 188 6.53 -14.28 -20.36
N ASP A 189 6.05 -15.41 -19.83
CA ASP A 189 6.02 -16.71 -20.51
C ASP A 189 7.39 -17.09 -21.10
N ASN A 190 8.45 -16.85 -20.32
CA ASN A 190 9.81 -17.10 -20.77
C ASN A 190 10.26 -18.54 -20.52
N LYS A 191 11.37 -18.95 -21.14
CA LYS A 191 11.90 -20.32 -21.01
C LYS A 191 12.29 -20.74 -19.58
N ASN A 192 12.38 -19.80 -18.63
CA ASN A 192 12.83 -20.06 -17.27
C ASN A 192 11.66 -20.32 -16.29
N VAL A 193 10.40 -20.30 -16.76
CA VAL A 193 9.21 -20.44 -15.89
C VAL A 193 9.26 -21.72 -15.07
N ASP A 194 9.44 -22.86 -15.73
CA ASP A 194 9.47 -24.17 -15.08
C ASP A 194 10.61 -24.25 -14.05
N GLU A 195 11.82 -23.86 -14.45
CA GLU A 195 12.98 -23.87 -13.55
C GLU A 195 12.74 -23.00 -12.31
N ASN A 196 12.20 -21.79 -12.50
CA ASN A 196 11.95 -20.87 -11.40
C ASN A 196 10.85 -21.38 -10.45
N PHE A 197 9.78 -21.98 -10.96
CA PHE A 197 8.77 -22.62 -10.12
C PHE A 197 9.31 -23.84 -9.40
N LEU A 198 10.03 -24.74 -10.09
CA LEU A 198 10.61 -25.93 -9.49
C LEU A 198 11.57 -25.59 -8.34
N ARG A 199 12.36 -24.51 -8.46
CA ARG A 199 13.22 -24.03 -7.37
C ARG A 199 12.47 -23.65 -6.09
N ILE A 200 11.23 -23.16 -6.19
CA ILE A 200 10.43 -22.75 -5.02
C ILE A 200 9.54 -23.87 -4.46
N ILE A 201 9.08 -24.79 -5.31
CA ILE A 201 8.17 -25.87 -4.89
C ILE A 201 8.86 -27.18 -4.56
N ASN A 202 10.14 -27.35 -4.90
CA ASN A 202 10.84 -28.59 -4.59
C ASN A 202 10.91 -28.79 -3.05
N PRO A 203 10.42 -29.93 -2.52
CA PRO A 203 10.50 -30.24 -1.09
C PRO A 203 11.93 -30.27 -0.56
N ASP A 204 12.92 -30.58 -1.41
CA ASP A 204 14.32 -30.66 -1.02
C ASP A 204 15.01 -29.28 -0.91
N THR A 205 14.32 -28.19 -1.25
CA THR A 205 14.87 -26.82 -1.21
C THR A 205 14.17 -25.90 -0.22
N LEU A 206 12.90 -25.55 -0.49
CA LEU A 206 12.15 -24.54 0.27
C LEU A 206 10.76 -25.02 0.70
N ASN A 207 10.21 -26.01 -0.02
CA ASN A 207 8.88 -26.58 0.18
C ASN A 207 7.76 -25.53 0.35
N PHE A 208 7.72 -24.52 -0.51
CA PHE A 208 6.63 -23.54 -0.49
C PHE A 208 5.41 -24.05 -1.26
N THR A 209 4.74 -25.06 -0.70
CA THR A 209 3.60 -25.75 -1.31
C THR A 209 2.51 -24.82 -1.83
N ARG A 210 2.29 -23.66 -1.21
CA ARG A 210 1.34 -22.65 -1.69
C ARG A 210 1.56 -22.21 -3.14
N TYR A 211 2.80 -22.28 -3.66
CA TYR A 211 3.11 -21.88 -5.03
C TYR A 211 2.86 -22.97 -6.07
N ASN A 212 2.60 -24.22 -5.65
CA ASN A 212 2.14 -25.28 -6.54
C ASN A 212 0.88 -24.85 -7.30
N PHE A 213 -0.03 -24.10 -6.65
CA PHE A 213 -1.25 -23.60 -7.27
C PHE A 213 -0.93 -22.78 -8.53
N PHE A 214 0.00 -21.83 -8.43
CA PHE A 214 0.36 -20.97 -9.55
C PHE A 214 1.09 -21.74 -10.66
N TYR A 215 1.97 -22.67 -10.30
CA TYR A 215 2.68 -23.48 -11.29
C TYR A 215 1.73 -24.42 -12.05
N ILE A 216 0.81 -25.07 -11.34
CA ILE A 216 -0.21 -25.92 -11.94
C ILE A 216 -1.08 -25.12 -12.91
N ASN A 217 -1.55 -23.93 -12.51
CA ASN A 217 -2.33 -23.07 -13.39
C ASN A 217 -1.55 -22.65 -14.64
N PHE A 218 -0.25 -22.36 -14.49
CA PHE A 218 0.63 -22.11 -15.64
C PHE A 218 0.68 -23.32 -16.59
N LEU A 219 0.93 -24.52 -16.07
CA LEU A 219 0.98 -25.76 -16.87
C LEU A 219 -0.33 -26.01 -17.62
N VAL A 220 -1.47 -25.87 -16.95
CA VAL A 220 -2.80 -25.99 -17.57
C VAL A 220 -2.98 -24.96 -18.69
N SER A 221 -2.58 -23.70 -18.47
CA SER A 221 -2.65 -22.66 -19.51
C SER A 221 -1.81 -22.97 -20.76
N LYS A 222 -0.86 -23.90 -20.64
CA LYS A 222 0.01 -24.40 -21.73
C LYS A 222 -0.44 -25.75 -22.27
N ASN A 223 -1.61 -26.24 -21.87
CA ASN A 223 -2.12 -27.58 -22.18
C ASN A 223 -1.20 -28.71 -21.70
N ARG A 224 -0.41 -28.48 -20.64
CA ARG A 224 0.52 -29.47 -20.04
C ARG A 224 -0.14 -30.17 -18.84
N ASN A 225 -1.33 -30.73 -19.06
CA ASN A 225 -2.17 -31.29 -17.99
C ASN A 225 -1.52 -32.48 -17.27
N ASP A 226 -0.82 -33.35 -17.99
CA ASP A 226 -0.11 -34.50 -17.39
C ASP A 226 0.99 -34.06 -16.40
N GLU A 227 1.67 -32.95 -16.70
CA GLU A 227 2.69 -32.39 -15.80
C GLU A 227 2.05 -31.71 -14.60
N ALA A 228 0.92 -31.02 -14.80
CA ALA A 228 0.12 -30.45 -13.73
C ALA A 228 -0.34 -31.53 -12.73
N LEU A 229 -0.84 -32.67 -13.23
CA LEU A 229 -1.23 -33.82 -12.40
C LEU A 229 -0.06 -34.37 -11.60
N LYS A 230 1.12 -34.53 -12.20
CA LYS A 230 2.34 -34.98 -11.48
C LYS A 230 2.72 -34.04 -10.33
N VAL A 231 2.65 -32.73 -10.56
CA VAL A 231 2.91 -31.74 -9.51
C VAL A 231 1.87 -31.84 -8.41
N LEU A 232 0.59 -32.04 -8.75
CA LEU A 232 -0.49 -32.19 -7.78
C LEU A 232 -0.32 -33.45 -6.91
N GLU A 233 -0.05 -34.60 -7.54
CA GLU A 233 0.12 -35.90 -6.88
C GLU A 233 1.32 -35.93 -5.91
N LYS A 234 2.43 -35.27 -6.27
CA LYS A 234 3.62 -35.17 -5.40
C LYS A 234 3.34 -34.46 -4.07
N ASN A 235 2.22 -33.72 -3.97
CA ASN A 235 1.85 -32.92 -2.80
C ASN A 235 0.63 -33.49 -2.04
N ASN A 236 0.34 -34.79 -2.19
CA ASN A 236 -0.83 -35.46 -1.62
C ASN A 236 -0.76 -35.75 -0.10
N ASP A 237 0.20 -35.20 0.65
CA ASP A 237 0.15 -35.29 2.12
C ASP A 237 -1.03 -34.44 2.66
N ILE A 238 -2.13 -35.16 2.91
CA ILE A 238 -3.50 -34.70 3.20
C ILE A 238 -3.59 -33.67 4.35
N PHE A 239 -2.58 -33.58 5.22
CA PHE A 239 -2.61 -32.75 6.41
C PHE A 239 -2.19 -31.28 6.20
N ASN A 240 -1.71 -30.88 5.00
CA ASN A 240 -1.21 -29.52 4.73
C ASN A 240 -1.70 -28.89 3.43
N ALA A 241 -2.76 -29.42 2.80
CA ALA A 241 -3.22 -28.89 1.53
C ALA A 241 -3.76 -27.45 1.69
N ASN A 242 -3.13 -26.51 0.98
CA ASN A 242 -3.64 -25.15 0.86
C ASN A 242 -5.01 -25.22 0.17
N LEU A 243 -6.00 -24.46 0.66
CA LEU A 243 -7.34 -24.35 0.07
C LEU A 243 -7.31 -24.17 -1.46
N LEU A 244 -6.37 -23.37 -1.97
CA LEU A 244 -6.21 -23.16 -3.42
C LEU A 244 -5.81 -24.43 -4.17
N LEU A 245 -4.99 -25.28 -3.56
CA LEU A 245 -4.61 -26.57 -4.14
C LEU A 245 -5.74 -27.58 -4.10
N ASP A 246 -6.50 -27.63 -3.01
CA ASP A 246 -7.67 -28.51 -2.94
C ASP A 246 -8.75 -28.09 -3.93
N GLN A 247 -8.95 -26.78 -4.13
CA GLN A 247 -9.78 -26.29 -5.23
C GLN A 247 -9.24 -26.70 -6.60
N THR A 248 -7.92 -26.81 -6.77
CA THR A 248 -7.34 -27.25 -8.04
C THR A 248 -7.62 -28.71 -8.33
N LYS A 249 -7.63 -29.58 -7.31
CA LYS A 249 -7.99 -31.00 -7.45
C LYS A 249 -9.40 -31.24 -7.98
N SER A 250 -10.32 -30.27 -7.85
CA SER A 250 -11.72 -30.48 -8.25
C SER A 250 -12.01 -30.19 -9.71
N TRP A 251 -11.15 -29.42 -10.40
CA TRP A 251 -11.37 -29.03 -11.80
C TRP A 251 -10.26 -29.48 -12.76
N LEU A 252 -9.15 -30.01 -12.24
CA LEU A 252 -8.06 -30.62 -13.00
C LEU A 252 -8.28 -32.13 -13.15
#